data_AF-A0A3M6Y8M5-F1
#
_entry.id   AF-A0A3M6Y8M5-F1
#
_cell.length_a   1.000
_cell.length_b   1.000
_cell.length_c   1.000
_cell.angle_alpha   90.00
_cell.angle_beta   90.00
_cell.angle_gamma   90.00
#
_symmetry.space_group_name_H-M   'P 1'
#
loop_
_entity.id
_entity.type
_entity.pdbx_description
1 polymer ?
#
loop_
_entity_poly.entity_id
_entity_poly.type
_entity_poly.pdbx_seq_one_letter_code
_entity_poly.pdbx_strand_id
1 'polypeptide(L)'
;MQESFLPLFFLRNLLAPDDSLERQGGCSWTLLGRRGSKGVLSKDGTGGLEGDSWDGNNGYEREEKNKNGEGGGGDKIVLLQFRLGKHAVPIEIMREADRVFSPLVPWMRDMGDIRVGEEGQVDLQVLEMQFLPRLVRLSDVLPRGRVLDPWTLRRCQGLIRDLTWYFARAWEGGHMATSSAVRECHGRVGKSMVSRLRKLEKDLPIPALREKARRTREAVEDGGLDVVPVGLNHGDFLPSNLLVDPKSWRIKGYIDWAEAEVLPSGICMYGLEHILGYVENADEGEKRGKLQFVYYEQAEELRRIFWKEFEQLVPAVKRADAREALDLSRDVGILLWKGFAWDDGAIDRVVNLKDDLEEVACLEAWLTLDSSFERRDSFIS
;
A
#
# COMPACT_ATOMS: atom_id res chain seq x y z
N MET A 1 34.22 -15.08 9.57
CA MET A 1 33.21 -14.67 10.55
C MET A 1 33.40 -13.17 10.78
N GLN A 2 32.81 -12.35 9.91
CA GLN A 2 32.41 -10.98 10.24
C GLN A 2 31.44 -10.54 9.15
N GLU A 3 30.29 -10.10 9.62
CA GLU A 3 29.09 -9.78 8.86
C GLU A 3 29.29 -8.48 8.07
N SER A 4 28.89 -8.51 6.80
CA SER A 4 28.68 -7.33 5.98
C SER A 4 27.41 -7.57 5.15
N PHE A 5 26.26 -7.24 5.71
CA PHE A 5 24.98 -7.19 5.02
C PHE A 5 24.28 -5.88 5.32
N LEU A 6 24.47 -4.90 4.45
CA LEU A 6 23.52 -3.82 4.21
C LEU A 6 23.63 -3.41 2.73
N PRO A 7 22.59 -3.66 1.92
CA PRO A 7 22.17 -2.72 0.91
C PRO A 7 20.85 -2.11 1.40
N LEU A 8 20.98 -1.09 2.25
CA LEU A 8 19.93 -0.08 2.44
C LEU A 8 19.87 0.73 1.15
N PHE A 9 18.90 0.45 0.27
CA PHE A 9 18.39 1.55 -0.55
C PHE A 9 17.70 2.50 0.43
N PHE A 10 18.16 3.76 0.44
CA PHE A 10 17.91 4.84 1.41
C PHE A 10 18.91 4.96 2.57
N LEU A 11 20.16 5.24 2.21
CA LEU A 11 21.10 6.05 3.02
C LEU A 11 22.05 6.83 2.11
N ARG A 12 21.50 7.55 1.13
CA ARG A 12 22.19 8.61 0.39
C ARG A 12 21.25 9.79 0.40
N ASN A 13 21.54 10.80 1.24
CA ASN A 13 21.07 12.21 1.16
C ASN A 13 21.32 13.02 2.45
N LEU A 14 22.28 12.61 3.28
CA LEU A 14 22.91 13.54 4.22
C LEU A 14 24.39 13.53 3.86
N LEU A 15 24.92 14.73 3.54
CA LEU A 15 26.29 15.04 3.11
C LEU A 15 26.54 15.01 1.58
N ALA A 16 25.92 15.95 0.85
CA ALA A 16 26.56 16.56 -0.31
C ALA A 16 26.51 18.09 -0.11
N PRO A 17 27.66 18.78 -0.07
CA PRO A 17 27.68 20.23 -0.22
C PRO A 17 27.51 20.59 -1.71
N ASP A 18 26.86 21.73 -1.96
CA ASP A 18 26.58 22.40 -3.24
C ASP A 18 25.38 21.93 -4.10
N ASP A 19 24.43 22.86 -4.23
CA ASP A 19 23.56 23.20 -5.37
C ASP A 19 22.72 22.12 -6.09
N SER A 20 22.61 20.89 -5.58
CA SER A 20 21.78 19.85 -6.22
C SER A 20 20.41 19.60 -5.58
N LEU A 21 19.93 20.47 -4.68
CA LEU A 21 18.66 20.26 -3.95
C LEU A 21 17.40 20.45 -4.82
N GLU A 22 17.51 21.11 -5.98
CA GLU A 22 16.36 21.38 -6.86
C GLU A 22 15.92 20.18 -7.75
N ARG A 23 16.57 19.02 -7.67
CA ARG A 23 16.27 17.86 -8.56
C ARG A 23 15.94 16.54 -7.87
N GLN A 24 15.63 16.52 -6.57
CA GLN A 24 15.24 15.27 -5.89
C GLN A 24 13.74 15.23 -5.58
N GLY A 25 12.97 14.58 -6.46
CA GLY A 25 11.55 14.28 -6.32
C GLY A 25 11.21 13.25 -5.23
N GLY A 26 11.72 13.42 -4.02
CA GLY A 26 11.34 12.59 -2.88
C GLY A 26 10.01 13.07 -2.26
N CYS A 27 9.02 12.18 -2.14
CA CYS A 27 7.76 12.50 -1.45
C CYS A 27 7.93 12.59 0.09
N SER A 28 8.98 12.00 0.65
CA SER A 28 9.29 12.07 2.08
C SER A 28 10.77 11.77 2.41
N TRP A 29 11.20 12.15 3.61
CA TRP A 29 12.48 11.76 4.22
C TRP A 29 12.22 11.01 5.52
N THR A 30 12.96 9.94 5.80
CA THR A 30 12.77 9.15 7.04
C THR A 30 14.09 9.03 7.81
N LEU A 31 14.06 9.33 9.11
CA LEU A 31 15.19 9.23 10.02
C LEU A 31 14.91 8.19 11.11
N LEU A 32 15.95 7.47 11.53
CA LEU A 32 15.90 6.60 12.70
C LEU A 32 16.25 7.41 13.94
N GLY A 33 15.29 7.54 14.86
CA GLY A 33 15.44 8.27 16.12
C GLY A 33 15.42 7.35 17.33
N ARG A 34 15.88 7.87 18.47
CA ARG A 34 15.76 7.21 19.77
C ARG A 34 15.04 8.14 20.73
N ARG A 35 13.96 7.66 21.34
CA ARG A 35 13.16 8.46 22.27
C ARG A 35 13.90 8.57 23.60
N GLY A 36 14.60 9.68 23.80
CA GLY A 36 15.21 10.00 25.08
C GLY A 36 14.18 9.97 26.21
N SER A 37 14.56 9.35 27.33
CA SER A 37 13.81 9.47 28.58
C SER A 37 13.71 10.95 28.91
N LYS A 38 12.50 11.47 29.20
CA LYS A 38 12.30 12.87 29.61
C LYS A 38 13.35 13.24 30.65
N GLY A 39 14.35 14.03 30.26
CA GLY A 39 15.22 14.71 31.20
C GLY A 39 14.33 15.61 32.03
N VAL A 40 14.30 15.36 33.34
CA VAL A 40 13.85 16.35 34.30
C VAL A 40 14.65 17.60 33.99
N LEU A 41 14.00 18.63 33.44
CA LEU A 41 14.53 19.98 33.47
C LEU A 41 14.72 20.30 34.95
N SER A 42 15.95 20.16 35.44
CA SER A 42 16.35 20.69 36.74
C SER A 42 16.18 22.20 36.64
N LYS A 43 15.02 22.69 37.10
CA LYS A 43 14.86 24.09 37.45
C LYS A 43 15.47 24.27 38.84
N ASP A 44 16.79 24.37 38.89
CA ASP A 44 17.46 25.07 39.98
C ASP A 44 17.47 26.56 39.64
N GLY A 45 16.84 27.37 40.49
CA GLY A 45 16.85 28.83 40.33
C GLY A 45 15.69 29.57 40.98
N THR A 46 15.59 29.47 42.31
CA THR A 46 15.24 30.52 43.29
C THR A 46 14.18 31.58 42.96
N GLY A 47 13.17 31.69 43.83
CA GLY A 47 12.44 32.95 44.08
C GLY A 47 11.02 32.72 44.60
N GLY A 48 10.84 32.63 45.91
CA GLY A 48 9.51 32.54 46.52
C GLY A 48 8.74 33.86 46.52
N LEU A 49 7.42 33.78 46.67
CA LEU A 49 6.66 34.39 47.77
C LEU A 49 5.18 33.97 47.68
N GLU A 50 4.55 34.00 48.84
CA GLU A 50 3.31 33.35 49.29
C GLU A 50 2.01 33.94 48.74
N GLY A 51 0.92 33.18 48.89
CA GLY A 51 -0.43 33.72 49.10
C GLY A 51 -1.58 32.86 48.55
N ASP A 52 -2.20 32.07 49.44
CA ASP A 52 -3.65 31.79 49.63
C ASP A 52 -4.56 31.51 48.41
N SER A 53 -5.66 30.74 48.43
CA SER A 53 -6.37 29.87 49.37
C SER A 53 -7.57 29.36 48.55
N TRP A 54 -7.87 28.06 48.64
CA TRP A 54 -9.16 27.35 48.45
C TRP A 54 -10.25 27.89 47.51
N ASP A 55 -10.69 27.05 46.57
CA ASP A 55 -11.91 26.22 46.76
C ASP A 55 -12.16 25.28 45.55
N GLY A 56 -12.80 24.14 45.82
CA GLY A 56 -12.92 22.99 44.94
C GLY A 56 -14.03 23.05 43.89
N ASN A 57 -14.01 22.10 42.94
CA ASN A 57 -14.90 20.93 42.94
C ASN A 57 -14.71 20.10 41.65
N ASN A 58 -14.82 18.78 41.84
CA ASN A 58 -14.96 17.63 40.93
C ASN A 58 -15.73 17.89 39.62
N GLY A 59 -15.63 17.14 38.52
CA GLY A 59 -15.16 15.80 38.15
C GLY A 59 -15.66 15.60 36.69
N TYR A 60 -15.08 14.84 35.78
CA TYR A 60 -14.86 13.40 35.74
C TYR A 60 -13.99 13.12 34.51
N GLU A 61 -12.76 12.60 34.66
CA GLU A 61 -12.05 11.90 33.60
C GLU A 61 -11.82 10.46 34.05
N ARG A 62 -12.32 9.53 33.25
CA ARG A 62 -12.31 8.09 33.52
C ARG A 62 -10.97 7.54 33.04
N GLU A 63 -10.05 7.32 33.98
CA GLU A 63 -8.85 6.52 33.80
C GLU A 63 -9.21 5.05 33.48
N GLU A 64 -8.95 4.60 32.25
CA GLU A 64 -8.78 3.17 31.99
C GLU A 64 -7.31 2.78 32.21
N LYS A 65 -7.10 2.16 33.37
CA LYS A 65 -5.85 1.50 33.77
C LYS A 65 -5.66 0.23 32.96
N ASN A 66 -4.79 0.27 31.95
CA ASN A 66 -4.09 -0.94 31.49
C ASN A 66 -2.79 -1.09 32.30
N LYS A 67 -2.91 -1.78 33.44
CA LYS A 67 -1.77 -2.37 34.16
C LYS A 67 -1.49 -3.73 33.55
N ASN A 68 -0.41 -3.84 32.79
CA ASN A 68 0.45 -5.03 32.68
C ASN A 68 1.69 -4.67 31.85
N GLY A 69 2.85 -4.64 32.49
CA GLY A 69 4.14 -4.40 31.85
C GLY A 69 5.11 -3.64 32.75
N GLU A 70 5.67 -4.33 33.74
CA GLU A 70 6.81 -3.86 34.53
C GLU A 70 8.04 -3.58 33.65
N GLY A 71 8.80 -2.55 34.02
CA GLY A 71 10.26 -2.55 33.96
C GLY A 71 10.92 -2.50 32.57
N GLY A 72 11.00 -1.32 31.98
CA GLY A 72 11.90 -1.09 30.86
C GLY A 72 11.76 0.31 30.28
N GLY A 73 12.37 1.31 30.92
CA GLY A 73 12.70 2.61 30.32
C GLY A 73 13.78 2.48 29.24
N GLY A 74 13.60 1.51 28.35
CA GLY A 74 14.44 1.27 27.19
C GLY A 74 14.08 2.30 26.14
N ASP A 75 14.96 3.27 25.99
CA ASP A 75 15.19 4.17 24.87
C ASP A 75 14.61 3.59 23.54
N LYS A 76 13.32 3.87 23.28
CA LYS A 76 12.56 3.24 22.19
C LYS A 76 13.02 3.84 20.86
N ILE A 77 13.46 2.98 19.96
CA ILE A 77 13.78 3.38 18.58
C ILE A 77 12.47 3.69 17.85
N VAL A 78 12.43 4.83 17.18
CA VAL A 78 11.28 5.33 16.40
C VAL A 78 11.75 5.77 15.03
N LEU A 79 10.83 5.84 14.07
CA LEU A 79 11.07 6.50 12.79
C LEU A 79 10.48 7.90 12.84
N LEU A 80 11.19 8.89 12.30
CA LEU A 80 10.67 10.23 12.06
C LEU A 80 10.60 10.45 10.55
N GLN A 81 9.39 10.59 10.02
CA GLN A 81 9.16 10.87 8.61
C GLN A 81 8.78 12.34 8.42
N PHE A 82 9.38 12.98 7.43
CA PHE A 82 9.13 14.36 7.02
C PHE A 82 8.50 14.30 5.63
N ARG A 83 7.32 14.87 5.45
CA ARG A 83 6.61 14.86 4.15
C ARG A 83 6.34 16.28 3.72
N LEU A 84 6.55 16.59 2.44
CA LEU A 84 6.12 17.86 1.86
C LEU A 84 4.61 18.01 2.06
N GLY A 85 4.12 19.23 2.33
CA GLY A 85 2.69 19.47 2.56
C GLY A 85 1.76 18.91 1.46
N LYS A 86 2.20 18.97 0.19
CA LYS A 86 1.46 18.36 -0.95
C LYS A 86 1.36 16.83 -0.93
N HIS A 87 2.15 16.16 -0.09
CA HIS A 87 2.21 14.73 0.12
C HIS A 87 1.93 14.35 1.59
N ALA A 88 1.38 15.26 2.39
CA ALA A 88 1.04 15.00 3.78
C ALA A 88 0.04 13.84 3.89
N VAL A 89 0.19 13.01 4.92
CA VAL A 89 -0.72 11.91 5.21
C VAL A 89 -1.88 12.43 6.06
N PRO A 90 -3.13 12.31 5.62
CA PRO A 90 -4.27 12.67 6.45
C PRO A 90 -4.37 11.76 7.68
N ILE A 91 -4.45 12.34 8.88
CA ILE A 91 -4.47 11.57 10.13
C ILE A 91 -5.77 10.74 10.26
N GLU A 92 -6.86 11.21 9.66
CA GLU A 92 -8.12 10.49 9.57
C GLU A 92 -7.96 9.16 8.81
N ILE A 93 -7.18 9.16 7.72
CA ILE A 93 -6.87 7.95 6.94
C ILE A 93 -6.07 6.96 7.79
N MET A 94 -5.10 7.43 8.57
CA MET A 94 -4.33 6.56 9.46
C MET A 94 -5.18 5.95 10.57
N ARG A 95 -6.09 6.72 11.17
CA ARG A 95 -7.02 6.21 12.18
C ARG A 95 -7.96 5.17 11.60
N GLU A 96 -8.46 5.40 10.39
CA GLU A 96 -9.33 4.47 9.69
C GLU A 96 -8.57 3.19 9.28
N ALA A 97 -7.32 3.32 8.83
CA ALA A 97 -6.45 2.19 8.56
C ALA A 97 -6.25 1.33 9.80
N ASP A 98 -5.93 1.94 10.95
CA ASP A 98 -5.82 1.21 12.21
C ASP A 98 -7.14 0.53 12.59
N ARG A 99 -8.28 1.24 12.51
CA ARG A 99 -9.61 0.67 12.80
C ARG A 99 -9.91 -0.59 11.98
N VAL A 100 -9.61 -0.58 10.68
CA VAL A 100 -9.96 -1.67 9.76
C VAL A 100 -8.90 -2.78 9.77
N PHE A 101 -7.62 -2.43 9.81
CA PHE A 101 -6.53 -3.37 9.55
C PHE A 101 -5.69 -3.73 10.80
N SER A 102 -6.04 -3.21 11.99
CA SER A 102 -5.39 -3.61 13.25
C SER A 102 -5.34 -5.13 13.44
N PRO A 103 -4.26 -5.68 14.02
CA PRO A 103 -3.08 -4.99 14.57
C PRO A 103 -1.94 -4.83 13.53
N LEU A 104 -2.24 -4.87 12.23
CA LEU A 104 -1.22 -4.87 11.17
C LEU A 104 -0.88 -3.46 10.65
N VAL A 105 -1.42 -2.41 11.27
CA VAL A 105 -1.00 -1.03 10.98
C VAL A 105 -0.04 -0.60 12.09
N PRO A 106 1.24 -0.35 11.78
CA PRO A 106 2.17 0.16 12.78
C PRO A 106 1.69 1.53 13.26
N TRP A 107 1.80 1.79 14.57
CA TRP A 107 1.30 3.05 15.11
C TRP A 107 2.06 4.24 14.50
N MET A 108 1.34 5.33 14.30
CA MET A 108 1.84 6.61 13.79
C MET A 108 1.27 7.74 14.65
N ARG A 109 2.08 8.78 14.87
CA ARG A 109 1.71 9.97 15.60
C ARG A 109 2.10 11.20 14.80
N ASP A 110 1.13 12.08 14.60
CA ASP A 110 1.37 13.41 14.07
C ASP A 110 2.14 14.24 15.08
N MET A 111 3.28 14.79 14.66
CA MET A 111 4.12 15.68 15.46
C MET A 111 3.90 17.15 15.08
N GLY A 112 3.03 17.43 14.11
CA GLY A 112 2.72 18.75 13.57
C GLY A 112 3.59 19.12 12.37
N ASP A 113 3.41 20.35 11.91
CA ASP A 113 4.12 20.89 10.75
C ASP A 113 5.32 21.75 11.18
N ILE A 114 6.39 21.69 10.40
CA ILE A 114 7.55 22.57 10.51
C ILE A 114 7.78 23.33 9.21
N ARG A 115 8.31 24.54 9.32
CA ARG A 115 8.74 25.35 8.17
C ARG A 115 10.25 25.34 8.06
N VAL A 116 10.77 25.01 6.88
CA VAL A 116 12.21 24.97 6.59
C VAL A 116 12.55 25.74 5.32
N GLY A 117 13.82 26.07 5.13
CA GLY A 117 14.33 26.88 4.02
C GLY A 117 14.42 28.38 4.34
N GLU A 118 15.00 29.15 3.42
CA GLU A 118 15.02 30.62 3.53
C GLU A 118 13.59 31.14 3.63
N GLU A 119 13.35 32.04 4.60
CA GLU A 119 12.03 32.59 4.93
C GLU A 119 10.93 31.57 5.32
N GLY A 120 11.27 30.29 5.52
CA GLY A 120 10.30 29.26 5.89
C GLY A 120 9.35 28.85 4.76
N GLN A 121 9.83 28.86 3.51
CA GLN A 121 9.02 28.58 2.31
C GLN A 121 8.55 27.13 2.15
N VAL A 122 9.14 26.18 2.88
CA VAL A 122 8.80 24.75 2.75
C VAL A 122 8.08 24.26 3.99
N ASP A 123 6.79 23.94 3.85
CA ASP A 123 5.99 23.28 4.87
C ASP A 123 6.20 21.75 4.83
N LEU A 124 6.61 21.19 5.97
CA LEU A 124 6.82 19.76 6.17
C LEU A 124 5.95 19.23 7.30
N GLN A 125 5.13 18.21 7.01
CA GLN A 125 4.49 17.40 8.04
C GLN A 125 5.53 16.48 8.69
N VAL A 126 5.56 16.41 10.02
CA VAL A 126 6.44 15.52 10.77
C VAL A 126 5.62 14.41 11.41
N LEU A 127 5.97 13.16 11.10
CA LEU A 127 5.30 11.96 11.61
C LEU A 127 6.30 11.13 12.42
N GLU A 128 5.92 10.75 13.64
CA GLU A 128 6.62 9.72 14.38
C GLU A 128 5.94 8.37 14.13
N MET A 129 6.72 7.34 13.82
CA MET A 129 6.21 6.03 13.44
C MET A 129 6.90 4.91 14.22
N GLN A 130 6.19 3.81 14.43
CA GLN A 130 6.74 2.60 14.99
C GLN A 130 7.86 2.02 14.11
N PHE A 131 9.03 1.76 14.70
CA PHE A 131 10.06 0.97 14.07
C PHE A 131 9.89 -0.54 14.37
N LEU A 132 9.99 -1.38 13.35
CA LEU A 132 9.82 -2.85 13.45
C LEU A 132 11.11 -3.57 13.02
N PRO A 133 12.15 -3.62 13.88
CA PRO A 133 13.54 -3.98 13.52
C PRO A 133 13.77 -5.42 13.02
N ARG A 134 12.77 -6.31 13.13
CA ARG A 134 12.91 -7.74 12.79
C ARG A 134 12.10 -8.16 11.57
N LEU A 135 11.42 -7.20 10.97
CA LEU A 135 10.63 -7.41 9.76
C LEU A 135 11.42 -6.92 8.56
N VAL A 136 11.15 -7.52 7.41
CA VAL A 136 11.70 -7.11 6.11
C VAL A 136 10.55 -6.77 5.18
N ARG A 137 10.80 -6.00 4.13
CA ARG A 137 9.78 -5.80 3.09
C ARG A 137 9.66 -7.08 2.29
N LEU A 138 8.45 -7.41 1.87
CA LEU A 138 8.22 -8.59 1.04
C LEU A 138 9.04 -8.52 -0.27
N SER A 139 9.18 -7.34 -0.87
CA SER A 139 10.02 -7.13 -2.06
C SER A 139 11.47 -7.58 -1.88
N ASP A 140 12.01 -7.55 -0.66
CA ASP A 140 13.41 -7.93 -0.36
C ASP A 140 13.62 -9.45 -0.33
N VAL A 141 12.53 -10.24 -0.27
CA VAL A 141 12.60 -11.70 -0.10
C VAL A 141 11.87 -12.50 -1.17
N LEU A 142 11.07 -11.86 -2.04
CA LEU A 142 10.39 -12.54 -3.13
C LEU A 142 11.38 -13.26 -4.07
N PRO A 143 11.06 -14.48 -4.53
CA PRO A 143 11.96 -15.25 -5.38
C PRO A 143 12.00 -14.70 -6.81
N ARG A 144 13.08 -14.99 -7.54
CA ARG A 144 13.22 -14.65 -8.97
C ARG A 144 13.41 -15.90 -9.85
N GLY A 145 12.91 -17.04 -9.41
CA GLY A 145 12.95 -18.30 -10.15
C GLY A 145 11.55 -18.70 -10.58
N ARG A 146 11.40 -19.21 -11.82
CA ARG A 146 10.09 -19.65 -12.36
C ARG A 146 9.45 -20.77 -11.55
N VAL A 147 10.26 -21.71 -11.05
CA VAL A 147 9.81 -22.85 -10.24
C VAL A 147 10.11 -22.58 -8.79
N LEU A 148 9.09 -22.61 -7.93
CA LEU A 148 9.26 -22.48 -6.49
C LEU A 148 9.68 -23.82 -5.88
N ASP A 149 10.75 -23.82 -5.08
CA ASP A 149 11.10 -24.99 -4.28
C ASP A 149 10.00 -25.25 -3.22
N PRO A 150 9.85 -26.50 -2.70
CA PRO A 150 8.77 -26.84 -1.79
C PRO A 150 8.71 -25.99 -0.51
N TRP A 151 9.83 -25.45 -0.03
CA TRP A 151 9.85 -24.60 1.16
C TRP A 151 9.40 -23.18 0.84
N THR A 152 9.87 -22.61 -0.28
CA THR A 152 9.39 -21.30 -0.77
C THR A 152 7.92 -21.33 -1.13
N LEU A 153 7.43 -22.39 -1.79
CA LEU A 153 6.01 -22.55 -2.08
C LEU A 153 5.17 -22.52 -0.80
N ARG A 154 5.57 -23.24 0.27
CA ARG A 154 4.86 -23.20 1.56
C ARG A 154 4.81 -21.80 2.17
N ARG A 155 5.89 -21.01 2.04
CA ARG A 155 5.90 -19.61 2.50
C ARG A 155 4.96 -18.74 1.66
N CYS A 156 4.96 -18.88 0.33
CA CYS A 156 3.99 -18.21 -0.54
C CYS A 156 2.55 -18.57 -0.17
N GLN A 157 2.25 -19.85 0.07
CA GLN A 157 0.91 -20.28 0.48
C GLN A 157 0.49 -19.64 1.83
N GLY A 158 1.42 -19.46 2.77
CA GLY A 158 1.16 -18.75 4.03
C GLY A 158 0.93 -17.25 3.82
N LEU A 159 1.75 -16.63 2.97
CA LEU A 159 1.64 -15.22 2.58
C LEU A 159 0.29 -14.93 1.91
N ILE A 160 -0.14 -15.75 0.95
CA ILE A 160 -1.41 -15.59 0.24
C ILE A 160 -2.60 -15.66 1.21
N ARG A 161 -2.55 -16.55 2.21
CA ARG A 161 -3.58 -16.60 3.26
C ARG A 161 -3.59 -15.33 4.11
N ASP A 162 -2.44 -14.78 4.46
CA ASP A 162 -2.39 -13.50 5.17
C ASP A 162 -2.91 -12.36 4.29
N LEU A 163 -2.63 -12.39 2.97
CA LEU A 163 -3.14 -11.43 2.01
C LEU A 163 -4.68 -11.46 1.94
N THR A 164 -5.30 -12.65 2.02
CA THR A 164 -6.77 -12.75 2.03
C THR A 164 -7.41 -12.09 3.24
N TRP A 165 -6.70 -12.03 4.38
CA TRP A 165 -7.19 -11.30 5.55
C TRP A 165 -7.25 -9.80 5.32
N TYR A 166 -6.33 -9.22 4.53
CA TYR A 166 -6.42 -7.82 4.14
C TYR A 166 -7.72 -7.54 3.35
N PHE A 167 -7.99 -8.34 2.31
CA PHE A 167 -9.18 -8.13 1.47
C PHE A 167 -10.48 -8.42 2.22
N ALA A 168 -10.50 -9.42 3.11
CA ALA A 168 -11.64 -9.69 3.97
C ALA A 168 -11.94 -8.50 4.90
N ARG A 169 -10.91 -7.91 5.52
CA ARG A 169 -11.07 -6.73 6.38
C ARG A 169 -11.50 -5.49 5.60
N ALA A 170 -10.93 -5.27 4.41
CA ALA A 170 -11.35 -4.17 3.55
C ALA A 170 -12.83 -4.30 3.15
N TRP A 171 -13.28 -5.52 2.86
CA TRP A 171 -14.68 -5.82 2.58
C TRP A 171 -15.58 -5.55 3.79
N GLU A 172 -15.25 -6.08 4.97
CA GLU A 172 -16.03 -5.92 6.20
C GLU A 172 -16.04 -4.48 6.72
N GLY A 173 -14.95 -3.75 6.52
CA GLY A 173 -14.80 -2.36 6.94
C GLY A 173 -15.50 -1.35 6.02
N GLY A 174 -15.91 -1.78 4.82
CA GLY A 174 -16.64 -0.96 3.85
C GLY A 174 -18.15 -1.01 4.02
N HIS A 175 -18.84 -0.23 3.19
CA HIS A 175 -20.30 -0.19 3.14
C HIS A 175 -20.80 -0.42 1.71
N MET A 176 -21.98 -1.01 1.57
CA MET A 176 -22.64 -1.12 0.27
C MET A 176 -23.10 0.27 -0.19
N ALA A 177 -22.78 0.63 -1.42
CA ALA A 177 -23.17 1.91 -1.98
C ALA A 177 -24.70 2.07 -2.01
N THR A 178 -25.17 3.26 -1.70
CA THR A 178 -26.60 3.60 -1.69
C THR A 178 -27.18 3.77 -3.09
N SER A 179 -26.34 4.20 -4.04
CA SER A 179 -26.75 4.48 -5.41
C SER A 179 -25.70 4.13 -6.45
N SER A 180 -24.43 4.48 -6.22
CA SER A 180 -23.33 4.16 -7.12
C SER A 180 -22.02 4.16 -6.35
N ALA A 181 -21.27 3.05 -6.47
CA ALA A 181 -19.97 2.89 -5.84
C ALA A 181 -19.00 3.99 -6.29
N VAL A 182 -19.00 4.32 -7.59
CA VAL A 182 -18.13 5.36 -8.18
C VAL A 182 -18.40 6.74 -7.57
N ARG A 183 -19.67 7.08 -7.28
CA ARG A 183 -20.03 8.38 -6.70
C ARG A 183 -19.61 8.52 -5.24
N GLU A 184 -19.53 7.39 -4.54
CA GLU A 184 -19.12 7.32 -3.14
C GLU A 184 -17.60 7.15 -2.97
N CYS A 185 -16.86 7.00 -4.07
CA CYS A 185 -15.41 7.01 -4.03
C CYS A 185 -14.86 8.40 -3.66
N HIS A 186 -13.73 8.40 -2.93
CA HIS A 186 -13.05 9.63 -2.52
C HIS A 186 -11.60 9.64 -2.96
N GLY A 187 -10.86 10.68 -2.57
CA GLY A 187 -9.46 10.83 -2.94
C GLY A 187 -9.24 11.24 -4.40
N ARG A 188 -7.98 11.22 -4.82
CA ARG A 188 -7.53 11.60 -6.15
C ARG A 188 -7.89 10.51 -7.16
N VAL A 189 -7.68 9.24 -6.84
CA VAL A 189 -7.99 8.10 -7.71
C VAL A 189 -9.50 7.96 -7.86
N GLY A 190 -10.22 7.88 -6.74
CA GLY A 190 -11.67 7.65 -6.74
C GLY A 190 -12.47 8.69 -7.51
N LYS A 191 -12.23 9.99 -7.25
CA LYS A 191 -12.96 11.11 -7.90
C LYS A 191 -12.77 11.19 -9.41
N SER A 192 -11.71 10.58 -9.94
CA SER A 192 -11.41 10.62 -11.38
C SER A 192 -11.20 9.24 -11.98
N MET A 193 -11.77 8.20 -11.37
CA MET A 193 -11.69 6.82 -11.84
C MET A 193 -12.14 6.69 -13.30
N VAL A 194 -13.37 7.11 -13.60
CA VAL A 194 -13.95 7.00 -14.95
C VAL A 194 -13.20 7.85 -15.99
N SER A 195 -12.79 9.06 -15.64
CA SER A 195 -12.04 9.92 -16.57
C SER A 195 -10.64 9.38 -16.85
N ARG A 196 -9.97 8.77 -15.85
CA ARG A 196 -8.71 8.04 -16.06
C ARG A 196 -8.88 6.83 -16.96
N LEU A 197 -9.93 6.03 -16.77
CA LEU A 197 -10.22 4.89 -17.65
C LEU A 197 -10.46 5.34 -19.11
N ARG A 198 -11.19 6.45 -19.33
CA ARG A 198 -11.32 7.06 -20.67
C ARG A 198 -9.99 7.47 -21.28
N LYS A 199 -9.08 8.03 -20.47
CA LYS A 199 -7.75 8.42 -20.92
C LYS A 199 -6.93 7.19 -21.33
N LEU A 200 -6.98 6.13 -20.55
CA LEU A 200 -6.32 4.85 -20.85
C LEU A 200 -6.87 4.19 -22.12
N GLU A 201 -8.19 4.17 -22.30
CA GLU A 201 -8.86 3.70 -23.51
C GLU A 201 -8.31 4.39 -24.78
N LYS A 202 -7.98 5.68 -24.69
CA LYS A 202 -7.49 6.45 -25.83
C LYS A 202 -5.98 6.26 -26.05
N ASP A 203 -5.22 6.36 -24.97
CA ASP A 203 -3.79 6.68 -25.03
C ASP A 203 -2.87 5.49 -24.69
N LEU A 204 -3.39 4.36 -24.21
CA LEU A 204 -2.55 3.17 -23.95
C LEU A 204 -1.83 2.72 -25.24
N PRO A 205 -0.55 2.31 -25.14
CA PRO A 205 0.29 2.10 -26.32
C PRO A 205 -0.11 0.85 -27.14
N ILE A 206 -0.84 -0.09 -26.54
CA ILE A 206 -1.22 -1.37 -27.16
C ILE A 206 -2.73 -1.38 -27.43
N PRO A 207 -3.18 -1.63 -28.68
CA PRO A 207 -4.61 -1.64 -29.03
C PRO A 207 -5.47 -2.59 -28.18
N ALA A 208 -4.96 -3.78 -27.85
CA ALA A 208 -5.69 -4.73 -27.01
C ALA A 208 -5.91 -4.21 -25.58
N LEU A 209 -4.94 -3.46 -25.02
CA LEU A 209 -5.07 -2.83 -23.71
C LEU A 209 -6.07 -1.67 -23.73
N ARG A 210 -6.11 -0.89 -24.82
CA ARG A 210 -7.14 0.14 -25.04
C ARG A 210 -8.54 -0.46 -25.06
N GLU A 211 -8.72 -1.57 -25.75
CA GLU A 211 -10.00 -2.28 -25.80
C GLU A 211 -10.39 -2.87 -24.44
N LYS A 212 -9.42 -3.37 -23.66
CA LYS A 212 -9.67 -3.77 -22.27
C LYS A 212 -10.12 -2.57 -21.42
N ALA A 213 -9.42 -1.44 -21.50
CA ALA A 213 -9.78 -0.23 -20.77
C ALA A 213 -11.18 0.29 -21.13
N ARG A 214 -11.57 0.23 -22.41
CA ARG A 214 -12.93 0.56 -22.88
C ARG A 214 -13.98 -0.32 -22.22
N ARG A 215 -13.81 -1.65 -22.29
CA ARG A 215 -14.77 -2.61 -21.69
C ARG A 215 -14.86 -2.47 -20.18
N THR A 216 -13.72 -2.28 -19.51
CA THR A 216 -13.68 -2.02 -18.06
C THR A 216 -14.41 -0.72 -17.71
N ARG A 217 -14.19 0.37 -18.48
CA ARG A 217 -14.89 1.63 -18.28
C ARG A 217 -16.41 1.48 -18.43
N GLU A 218 -16.86 0.82 -19.48
CA GLU A 218 -18.29 0.61 -19.75
C GLU A 218 -18.95 -0.18 -18.61
N ALA A 219 -18.34 -1.29 -18.18
CA ALA A 219 -18.85 -2.08 -17.05
C ALA A 219 -18.90 -1.28 -15.74
N VAL A 220 -17.94 -0.38 -15.50
CA VAL A 220 -17.96 0.53 -14.33
C VAL A 220 -19.09 1.55 -14.43
N GLU A 221 -19.30 2.14 -15.61
CA GLU A 221 -20.39 3.11 -15.84
C GLU A 221 -21.78 2.47 -15.76
N ASP A 222 -21.88 1.19 -16.13
CA ASP A 222 -23.10 0.38 -16.05
C ASP A 222 -23.41 -0.11 -14.63
N GLY A 223 -22.60 0.28 -13.63
CA GLY A 223 -22.83 -0.06 -12.22
C GLY A 223 -22.27 -1.41 -11.77
N GLY A 224 -21.34 -2.01 -12.55
CA GLY A 224 -20.75 -3.31 -12.23
C GLY A 224 -20.01 -3.38 -10.89
N LEU A 225 -19.66 -2.23 -10.29
CA LEU A 225 -19.02 -2.15 -8.96
C LEU A 225 -20.02 -1.90 -7.81
N ASP A 226 -21.30 -1.72 -8.10
CA ASP A 226 -22.31 -1.35 -7.08
C ASP A 226 -22.67 -2.52 -6.15
N VAL A 227 -22.24 -3.74 -6.48
CA VAL A 227 -22.49 -4.97 -5.71
C VAL A 227 -21.34 -5.36 -4.78
N VAL A 228 -20.28 -4.55 -4.70
CA VAL A 228 -19.19 -4.72 -3.71
C VAL A 228 -19.13 -3.53 -2.75
N PRO A 229 -18.65 -3.73 -1.51
CA PRO A 229 -18.52 -2.65 -0.55
C PRO A 229 -17.50 -1.61 -1.02
N VAL A 230 -17.81 -0.34 -0.78
CA VAL A 230 -16.88 0.79 -0.90
C VAL A 230 -16.27 1.05 0.48
N GLY A 231 -14.96 1.14 0.57
CA GLY A 231 -14.26 1.26 1.85
C GLY A 231 -12.81 1.67 1.70
N LEU A 232 -12.10 1.79 2.82
CA LEU A 232 -10.69 2.18 2.81
C LEU A 232 -9.83 1.10 2.13
N ASN A 233 -9.06 1.53 1.14
CA ASN A 233 -8.06 0.74 0.43
C ASN A 233 -6.68 1.40 0.59
N HIS A 234 -5.60 0.60 0.60
CA HIS A 234 -4.22 1.07 0.81
C HIS A 234 -3.72 2.04 -0.27
N GLY A 235 -4.21 1.93 -1.51
CA GLY A 235 -3.82 2.80 -2.63
C GLY A 235 -2.48 2.46 -3.29
N ASP A 236 -1.48 2.06 -2.50
CA ASP A 236 -0.16 1.56 -2.96
C ASP A 236 0.15 0.17 -2.39
N PHE A 237 -0.65 -0.84 -2.77
CA PHE A 237 -0.59 -2.18 -2.19
C PHE A 237 0.47 -3.06 -2.87
N LEU A 238 1.74 -2.64 -2.76
CA LEU A 238 2.90 -3.30 -3.36
C LEU A 238 3.72 -4.12 -2.35
N PRO A 239 4.49 -5.14 -2.81
CA PRO A 239 5.39 -5.92 -1.95
C PRO A 239 6.39 -5.07 -1.13
N SER A 240 6.74 -3.87 -1.58
CA SER A 240 7.59 -2.94 -0.82
C SER A 240 6.92 -2.39 0.44
N ASN A 241 5.59 -2.36 0.47
CA ASN A 241 4.78 -1.79 1.55
C ASN A 241 4.21 -2.88 2.49
N LEU A 242 4.54 -4.15 2.23
CA LEU A 242 4.19 -5.29 3.07
C LEU A 242 5.40 -5.71 3.92
N LEU A 243 5.29 -5.57 5.24
CA LEU A 243 6.29 -6.05 6.18
C LEU A 243 6.00 -7.50 6.57
N VAL A 244 7.01 -8.36 6.42
CA VAL A 244 6.89 -9.79 6.69
C VAL A 244 7.96 -10.29 7.65
N ASP A 245 7.65 -11.38 8.36
CA ASP A 245 8.67 -12.15 9.06
C ASP A 245 9.59 -12.83 8.04
N PRO A 246 10.93 -12.62 8.07
CA PRO A 246 11.84 -13.11 7.03
C PRO A 246 11.91 -14.65 6.93
N LYS A 247 11.56 -15.37 7.99
CA LYS A 247 11.61 -16.84 8.01
C LYS A 247 10.36 -17.48 7.44
N SER A 248 9.20 -16.93 7.74
CA SER A 248 7.90 -17.53 7.43
C SER A 248 7.11 -16.80 6.34
N TRP A 249 7.49 -15.56 6.02
CA TRP A 249 6.78 -14.64 5.13
C TRP A 249 5.35 -14.30 5.56
N ARG A 250 5.04 -14.50 6.84
CA ARG A 250 3.77 -14.05 7.41
C ARG A 250 3.74 -12.54 7.45
N ILE A 251 2.64 -11.94 7.04
CA ILE A 251 2.46 -10.48 7.05
C ILE A 251 2.34 -10.01 8.50
N LYS A 252 3.10 -8.97 8.83
CA LYS A 252 3.20 -8.37 10.16
C LYS A 252 3.00 -6.87 10.16
N GLY A 253 2.93 -6.23 8.99
CA GLY A 253 2.64 -4.81 8.89
C GLY A 253 2.30 -4.38 7.46
N TYR A 254 1.42 -3.38 7.35
CA TYR A 254 1.15 -2.59 6.16
C TYR A 254 1.63 -1.17 6.43
N ILE A 255 2.51 -0.64 5.58
CA ILE A 255 3.14 0.68 5.75
C ILE A 255 2.88 1.57 4.54
N ASP A 256 3.08 2.87 4.71
CA ASP A 256 2.90 3.89 3.66
C ASP A 256 1.46 4.00 3.14
N TRP A 257 0.56 4.38 4.05
CA TRP A 257 -0.86 4.63 3.77
C TRP A 257 -1.12 6.00 3.10
N ALA A 258 -0.10 6.64 2.54
CA ALA A 258 -0.22 7.99 1.99
C ALA A 258 -1.16 8.06 0.79
N GLU A 259 -1.22 7.00 -0.01
CA GLU A 259 -2.09 6.90 -1.18
C GLU A 259 -3.45 6.26 -0.85
N ALA A 260 -3.75 6.00 0.43
CA ALA A 260 -4.95 5.30 0.82
C ALA A 260 -6.22 6.13 0.57
N GLU A 261 -7.24 5.49 0.01
CA GLU A 261 -8.46 6.14 -0.45
C GLU A 261 -9.68 5.25 -0.22
N VAL A 262 -10.86 5.87 -0.17
CA VAL A 262 -12.14 5.16 -0.14
C VAL A 262 -12.51 4.77 -1.57
N LEU A 263 -12.47 3.47 -1.86
CA LEU A 263 -12.62 2.86 -3.19
C LEU A 263 -13.41 1.54 -3.10
N PRO A 264 -13.91 0.99 -4.23
CA PRO A 264 -14.58 -0.31 -4.24
C PRO A 264 -13.63 -1.42 -3.82
N SER A 265 -14.14 -2.38 -3.05
CA SER A 265 -13.38 -3.55 -2.61
C SER A 265 -12.79 -4.28 -3.81
N GLY A 266 -11.55 -4.74 -3.68
CA GLY A 266 -10.84 -5.45 -4.76
C GLY A 266 -9.94 -4.56 -5.64
N ILE A 267 -10.03 -3.23 -5.56
CA ILE A 267 -9.16 -2.35 -6.36
C ILE A 267 -7.67 -2.65 -6.15
N CYS A 268 -7.27 -2.97 -4.91
CA CYS A 268 -5.87 -3.29 -4.61
C CYS A 268 -5.44 -4.72 -5.00
N MET A 269 -6.29 -5.52 -5.68
CA MET A 269 -5.95 -6.90 -6.06
C MET A 269 -4.81 -6.99 -7.09
N TYR A 270 -4.40 -5.88 -7.71
CA TYR A 270 -3.13 -5.85 -8.47
C TYR A 270 -1.92 -6.26 -7.60
N GLY A 271 -1.98 -6.06 -6.27
CA GLY A 271 -0.95 -6.52 -5.35
C GLY A 271 -0.83 -8.04 -5.27
N LEU A 272 -1.93 -8.78 -5.51
CA LEU A 272 -1.87 -10.24 -5.65
C LEU A 272 -1.04 -10.62 -6.88
N GLU A 273 -1.30 -9.98 -8.03
CA GLU A 273 -0.56 -10.26 -9.28
C GLU A 273 0.94 -10.01 -9.13
N HIS A 274 1.33 -8.94 -8.44
CA HIS A 274 2.72 -8.66 -8.08
C HIS A 274 3.40 -9.78 -7.27
N ILE A 275 2.65 -10.51 -6.44
CA ILE A 275 3.18 -11.57 -5.58
C ILE A 275 3.31 -12.90 -6.34
N LEU A 276 2.61 -13.07 -7.46
CA LEU A 276 2.53 -14.32 -8.22
C LEU A 276 3.63 -14.49 -9.28
N GLY A 277 4.53 -13.52 -9.40
CA GLY A 277 5.60 -13.54 -10.39
C GLY A 277 6.63 -12.45 -10.17
N TYR A 278 7.41 -12.18 -11.20
CA TYR A 278 8.43 -11.14 -11.21
C TYR A 278 8.67 -10.64 -12.64
N VAL A 279 9.27 -9.45 -12.74
CA VAL A 279 9.72 -8.91 -14.02
C VAL A 279 11.16 -9.34 -14.27
N GLU A 280 11.42 -9.82 -15.48
CA GLU A 280 12.76 -10.15 -15.96
C GLU A 280 13.02 -9.54 -17.34
N ASN A 281 14.30 -9.49 -17.73
CA ASN A 281 14.64 -9.24 -19.12
C ASN A 281 14.23 -10.48 -19.93
N ALA A 282 13.56 -10.29 -21.05
CA ALA A 282 13.23 -11.38 -21.94
C ALA A 282 14.53 -11.98 -22.54
N ASP A 283 14.81 -13.24 -22.23
CA ASP A 283 15.97 -13.96 -22.77
C ASP A 283 15.73 -14.48 -24.20
N GLU A 284 16.75 -14.24 -25.04
CA GLU A 284 17.10 -14.78 -26.37
C GLU A 284 16.22 -14.46 -27.61
N GLY A 285 16.73 -13.52 -28.42
CA GLY A 285 16.29 -13.16 -29.78
C GLY A 285 16.77 -11.74 -30.17
N GLU A 286 16.44 -11.24 -31.37
CA GLU A 286 16.76 -9.89 -31.89
C GLU A 286 16.24 -8.71 -31.02
N LYS A 287 15.64 -8.97 -29.85
CA LYS A 287 14.97 -8.00 -28.97
C LYS A 287 15.67 -7.87 -27.61
N ARG A 288 16.99 -7.62 -27.61
CA ARG A 288 17.67 -7.14 -26.40
C ARG A 288 16.96 -5.87 -25.89
N GLY A 289 16.58 -5.86 -24.61
CA GLY A 289 15.96 -4.69 -23.95
C GLY A 289 14.45 -4.74 -23.77
N LYS A 290 13.76 -5.86 -24.04
CA LYS A 290 12.34 -6.02 -23.69
C LYS A 290 12.20 -6.62 -22.28
N LEU A 291 11.35 -6.01 -21.45
CA LEU A 291 10.93 -6.59 -20.17
C LEU A 291 9.71 -7.49 -20.35
N GLN A 292 9.60 -8.52 -19.52
CA GLN A 292 8.43 -9.38 -19.44
C GLN A 292 8.09 -9.69 -17.98
N PHE A 293 6.79 -9.75 -17.67
CA PHE A 293 6.33 -10.30 -16.40
C PHE A 293 6.17 -11.82 -16.53
N VAL A 294 6.75 -12.56 -15.58
CA VAL A 294 6.77 -14.02 -15.58
C VAL A 294 6.13 -14.53 -14.29
N TYR A 295 5.04 -15.26 -14.46
CA TYR A 295 4.40 -15.98 -13.36
C TYR A 295 5.24 -17.17 -12.91
N TYR A 296 5.19 -17.47 -11.61
CA TYR A 296 5.64 -18.77 -11.13
C TYR A 296 4.79 -19.89 -11.74
N GLU A 297 5.36 -21.08 -11.93
CA GLU A 297 4.59 -22.25 -12.39
C GLU A 297 3.43 -22.59 -11.45
N GLN A 298 3.58 -22.26 -10.16
CA GLN A 298 2.56 -22.46 -9.13
C GLN A 298 1.58 -21.28 -8.98
N ALA A 299 1.62 -20.25 -9.84
CA ALA A 299 0.77 -19.07 -9.71
C ALA A 299 -0.73 -19.41 -9.66
N GLU A 300 -1.19 -20.35 -10.50
CA GLU A 300 -2.58 -20.81 -10.50
C GLU A 300 -2.98 -21.50 -9.18
N GLU A 301 -2.08 -22.30 -8.61
CA GLU A 301 -2.31 -22.91 -7.30
C GLU A 301 -2.48 -21.84 -6.22
N LEU A 302 -1.63 -20.82 -6.24
CA LEU A 302 -1.67 -19.71 -5.30
C LEU A 302 -2.93 -18.85 -5.47
N ARG A 303 -3.36 -18.54 -6.71
CA ARG A 303 -4.65 -17.87 -6.97
C ARG A 303 -5.83 -18.68 -6.44
N ARG A 304 -5.83 -19.99 -6.65
CA ARG A 304 -6.89 -20.87 -6.13
C ARG A 304 -6.94 -20.86 -4.61
N ILE A 305 -5.79 -20.81 -3.93
CA ILE A 305 -5.73 -20.67 -2.46
C ILE A 305 -6.31 -19.31 -2.06
N PHE A 306 -5.93 -18.22 -2.72
CA PHE A 306 -6.46 -16.89 -2.45
C PHE A 306 -8.00 -16.89 -2.48
N TRP A 307 -8.58 -17.33 -3.60
CA TRP A 307 -10.03 -17.29 -3.77
C TRP A 307 -10.76 -18.23 -2.82
N LYS A 308 -10.24 -19.44 -2.60
CA LYS A 308 -10.82 -20.39 -1.65
C LYS A 308 -10.88 -19.80 -0.23
N GLU A 309 -9.80 -19.17 0.21
CA GLU A 309 -9.72 -18.60 1.56
C GLU A 309 -10.57 -17.33 1.66
N PHE A 310 -10.60 -16.48 0.62
CA PHE A 310 -11.44 -15.29 0.60
C PHE A 310 -12.94 -15.64 0.65
N GLU A 311 -13.38 -16.63 -0.11
CA GLU A 311 -14.77 -17.13 -0.08
C GLU A 311 -15.14 -17.79 1.26
N GLN A 312 -14.17 -18.31 2.00
CA GLN A 312 -14.39 -18.85 3.35
C GLN A 312 -14.55 -17.73 4.39
N LEU A 313 -13.71 -16.68 4.30
CA LEU A 313 -13.76 -15.53 5.19
C LEU A 313 -14.97 -14.65 4.90
N VAL A 314 -15.32 -14.47 3.63
CA VAL A 314 -16.42 -13.62 3.17
C VAL A 314 -17.36 -14.43 2.28
N PRO A 315 -18.35 -15.14 2.85
CA PRO A 315 -19.26 -15.99 2.07
C PRO A 315 -20.04 -15.26 0.96
N ALA A 316 -20.23 -13.94 1.08
CA ALA A 316 -20.88 -13.12 0.06
C ALA A 316 -20.14 -13.12 -1.29
N VAL A 317 -18.80 -13.33 -1.28
CA VAL A 317 -17.95 -13.41 -2.48
C VAL A 317 -18.27 -14.62 -3.35
N LYS A 318 -18.95 -15.64 -2.82
CA LYS A 318 -19.39 -16.81 -3.60
C LYS A 318 -20.50 -16.50 -4.60
N ARG A 319 -21.19 -15.37 -4.45
CA ARG A 319 -22.20 -14.95 -5.42
C ARG A 319 -21.50 -14.57 -6.73
N ALA A 320 -22.06 -15.00 -7.85
CA ALA A 320 -21.48 -14.75 -9.17
C ALA A 320 -21.30 -13.25 -9.44
N ASP A 321 -22.29 -12.43 -9.09
CA ASP A 321 -22.24 -10.97 -9.28
C ASP A 321 -21.14 -10.29 -8.44
N ALA A 322 -20.97 -10.71 -7.18
CA ALA A 322 -19.90 -10.22 -6.33
C ALA A 322 -18.52 -10.63 -6.87
N ARG A 323 -18.39 -11.84 -7.43
CA ARG A 323 -17.14 -12.32 -8.03
C ARG A 323 -16.79 -11.54 -9.30
N GLU A 324 -17.75 -11.37 -10.20
CA GLU A 324 -17.58 -10.56 -11.43
C GLU A 324 -17.21 -9.12 -11.10
N ALA A 325 -17.84 -8.53 -10.07
CA ALA A 325 -17.53 -7.18 -9.62
C ALA A 325 -16.13 -7.06 -9.00
N LEU A 326 -15.66 -8.08 -8.27
CA LEU A 326 -14.29 -8.13 -7.76
C LEU A 326 -13.26 -8.27 -8.89
N ASP A 327 -13.55 -9.07 -9.92
CA ASP A 327 -12.69 -9.20 -11.10
C ASP A 327 -12.65 -7.87 -11.88
N LEU A 328 -13.80 -7.20 -12.03
CA LEU A 328 -13.86 -5.84 -12.59
C LEU A 328 -13.05 -4.85 -11.76
N SER A 329 -13.19 -4.89 -10.44
CA SER A 329 -12.47 -4.04 -9.49
C SER A 329 -10.96 -4.25 -9.57
N ARG A 330 -10.50 -5.50 -9.66
CA ARG A 330 -9.10 -5.86 -9.91
C ARG A 330 -8.61 -5.24 -11.21
N ASP A 331 -9.36 -5.38 -12.30
CA ASP A 331 -8.96 -4.86 -13.61
C ASP A 331 -8.87 -3.33 -13.62
N VAL A 332 -9.82 -2.64 -12.95
CA VAL A 332 -9.74 -1.19 -12.72
C VAL A 332 -8.46 -0.86 -11.96
N GLY A 333 -8.18 -1.57 -10.87
CA GLY A 333 -6.96 -1.40 -10.09
C GLY A 333 -5.68 -1.53 -10.91
N ILE A 334 -5.57 -2.60 -11.70
CA ILE A 334 -4.43 -2.84 -12.59
C ILE A 334 -4.28 -1.70 -13.60
N LEU A 335 -5.38 -1.31 -14.28
CA LEU A 335 -5.37 -0.23 -15.26
C LEU A 335 -4.94 1.10 -14.65
N LEU A 336 -5.47 1.46 -13.48
CA LEU A 336 -5.14 2.72 -12.83
C LEU A 336 -3.72 2.75 -12.28
N TRP A 337 -3.23 1.61 -11.76
CA TRP A 337 -1.90 1.54 -11.16
C TRP A 337 -0.77 1.36 -12.18
N LYS A 338 -0.97 0.52 -13.20
CA LYS A 338 0.04 0.24 -14.23
C LYS A 338 -0.19 0.97 -15.55
N GLY A 339 -1.34 1.61 -15.75
CA GLY A 339 -1.63 2.40 -16.95
C GLY A 339 -1.09 3.82 -16.93
N PHE A 340 -0.68 4.32 -15.77
CA PHE A 340 -0.11 5.65 -15.61
C PHE A 340 1.32 5.56 -15.10
N ALA A 341 2.17 6.42 -15.66
CA ALA A 341 3.53 6.57 -15.17
C ALA A 341 3.54 7.40 -13.89
N TRP A 342 4.54 7.12 -13.04
CA TRP A 342 4.78 7.87 -11.82
C TRP A 342 5.88 8.90 -12.06
N ASP A 343 5.50 10.12 -12.40
CA ASP A 343 6.43 11.23 -12.66
C ASP A 343 6.46 12.16 -11.43
N ASP A 344 7.35 11.90 -10.47
CA ASP A 344 7.54 12.71 -9.25
C ASP A 344 6.24 12.97 -8.44
N GLY A 345 5.39 11.94 -8.34
CA GLY A 345 4.11 11.99 -7.62
C GLY A 345 2.92 12.48 -8.45
N ALA A 346 3.12 12.76 -9.74
CA ALA A 346 2.03 12.92 -10.72
C ALA A 346 1.68 11.56 -11.34
N ILE A 347 0.38 11.23 -11.33
CA ILE A 347 -0.20 10.01 -11.94
C ILE A 347 -1.21 10.47 -13.00
N ASP A 348 -0.70 11.14 -14.02
CA ASP A 348 -1.52 11.76 -15.07
C ASP A 348 -1.04 11.37 -16.48
N ARG A 349 0.25 11.11 -16.69
CA ARG A 349 0.78 10.63 -17.97
C ARG A 349 0.51 9.13 -18.15
N VAL A 350 -0.08 8.75 -19.28
CA VAL A 350 -0.25 7.34 -19.64
C VAL A 350 1.11 6.72 -20.00
N VAL A 351 1.31 5.47 -19.60
CA VAL A 351 2.55 4.73 -19.85
C VAL A 351 2.90 4.62 -21.33
N ASN A 352 4.19 4.55 -21.64
CA ASN A 352 4.69 4.48 -23.00
C ASN A 352 5.76 3.38 -23.17
N LEU A 353 5.99 2.94 -24.41
CA LEU A 353 6.90 1.84 -24.75
C LEU A 353 8.39 2.18 -24.68
N LYS A 354 8.75 3.38 -24.23
CA LYS A 354 10.12 3.85 -24.15
C LYS A 354 10.57 3.98 -22.69
N ASP A 355 9.77 4.65 -21.87
CA ASP A 355 10.15 5.02 -20.51
C ASP A 355 9.54 4.10 -19.45
N ASP A 356 8.42 3.42 -19.76
CA ASP A 356 7.60 2.68 -18.77
C ASP A 356 7.48 1.18 -19.13
N LEU A 357 8.59 0.56 -19.50
CA LEU A 357 8.63 -0.82 -20.02
C LEU A 357 8.14 -1.86 -19.01
N GLU A 358 8.38 -1.64 -17.71
CA GLU A 358 7.97 -2.57 -16.65
C GLU A 358 6.45 -2.57 -16.50
N GLU A 359 5.86 -1.38 -16.44
CA GLU A 359 4.41 -1.18 -16.36
C GLU A 359 3.70 -1.82 -17.54
N VAL A 360 4.20 -1.61 -18.75
CA VAL A 360 3.63 -2.21 -19.96
C VAL A 360 3.74 -3.74 -19.93
N ALA A 361 4.88 -4.29 -19.50
CA ALA A 361 5.07 -5.73 -19.38
C ALA A 361 4.06 -6.37 -18.40
N CYS A 362 3.78 -5.70 -17.28
CA CYS A 362 2.75 -6.11 -16.33
C CYS A 362 1.35 -6.02 -16.94
N LEU A 363 0.99 -4.92 -17.59
CA LEU A 363 -0.33 -4.76 -18.24
C LEU A 363 -0.57 -5.85 -19.31
N GLU A 364 0.42 -6.13 -20.16
CA GLU A 364 0.33 -7.21 -21.14
C GLU A 364 0.05 -8.54 -20.44
N ALA A 365 0.84 -8.90 -19.43
CA ALA A 365 0.73 -10.19 -18.76
C ALA A 365 -0.58 -10.36 -17.95
N TRP A 366 -1.09 -9.29 -17.35
CA TRP A 366 -2.20 -9.38 -16.39
C TRP A 366 -3.56 -9.14 -17.04
N LEU A 367 -3.62 -8.42 -18.18
CA LEU A 367 -4.90 -8.05 -18.81
C LEU A 367 -5.13 -8.66 -20.20
N THR A 368 -4.09 -9.17 -20.87
CA THR A 368 -4.23 -9.71 -22.24
C THR A 368 -4.12 -11.23 -22.33
N LEU A 369 -3.44 -11.88 -21.38
CA LEU A 369 -3.29 -13.34 -21.36
C LEU A 369 -4.55 -14.07 -20.85
N ASP A 370 -5.53 -13.35 -20.30
CA ASP A 370 -6.78 -13.90 -19.75
C ASP A 370 -7.77 -14.46 -20.80
N SER A 371 -7.43 -14.44 -22.10
CA SER A 371 -8.25 -15.09 -23.15
C SER A 371 -8.38 -16.61 -23.00
N SER A 372 -7.65 -17.24 -22.06
CA SER A 372 -7.81 -18.66 -21.72
C SER A 372 -8.79 -18.95 -20.56
N PHE A 373 -9.30 -17.94 -19.85
CA PHE A 373 -10.11 -18.17 -18.65
C PHE A 373 -11.61 -18.39 -18.94
N GLU A 374 -12.13 -17.96 -20.10
CA GLU A 374 -13.54 -18.18 -20.50
C GLU A 374 -13.87 -19.61 -20.99
N ARG A 375 -13.03 -20.62 -20.73
CA ARG A 375 -13.26 -21.99 -21.27
C ARG A 375 -13.18 -23.15 -20.28
N ARG A 376 -13.15 -22.91 -18.96
CA ARG A 376 -12.99 -24.01 -17.97
C ARG A 376 -14.15 -24.24 -16.99
N ASP A 377 -15.24 -23.48 -17.09
CA ASP A 377 -16.46 -23.76 -16.32
C ASP A 377 -17.44 -24.73 -17.01
N SER A 378 -17.04 -25.36 -18.12
CA SER A 378 -17.84 -26.38 -18.82
C SER A 378 -17.61 -27.82 -18.36
N PHE A 379 -16.92 -28.06 -17.23
CA PHE A 379 -16.71 -29.41 -16.70
C PHE A 379 -17.07 -29.53 -15.22
N ILE A 380 -18.34 -29.27 -14.90
CA ILE A 380 -19.07 -30.03 -13.87
C ILE A 380 -20.47 -30.32 -14.43
N SER A 381 -20.65 -31.54 -14.97
CA SER A 381 -21.98 -32.15 -15.15
C SER A 381 -22.32 -33.00 -13.94
#